data_AF-A0A1Q7UGS6-F1
#
_entry.id   AF-A0A1Q7UGS6-F1
#
_cell.length_a   1.000
_cell.length_b   1.000
_cell.length_c   1.000
_cell.angle_alpha   90.00
_cell.angle_beta   90.00
_cell.angle_gamma   90.00
#
_symmetry.space_group_name_H-M   'P 1'
#
loop_
_entity.id
_entity.type
_entity.pdbx_description
1 polymer ?
#
loop_
_entity_poly.entity_id
_entity_poly.type
_entity_poly.pdbx_seq_one_letter_code
_entity_poly.pdbx_strand_id
1 'polypeptide(L)'
;MDAQIRGSTTIVELLRRYPGGEAARLMSELSWACAHCGGAFHEPLTMAAKRHACDPRAVLEAFRSLDDADGPDPELVRRAATRVRQA
;
A
#
# COMPACT_ATOMS: atom_id res chain seq x y z
N MET A 1 -6.85 -12.83 15.90
CA MET A 1 -7.86 -12.47 14.88
C MET A 1 -7.13 -11.68 13.82
N ASP A 2 -6.57 -12.36 12.83
CA ASP A 2 -5.90 -11.74 11.69
C ASP A 2 -6.93 -10.96 10.88
N ALA A 3 -7.04 -9.67 11.19
CA ALA A 3 -7.89 -8.76 10.45
C ALA A 3 -7.28 -8.57 9.06
N GLN A 4 -7.67 -9.43 8.10
CA GLN A 4 -7.24 -9.34 6.70
C GLN A 4 -7.20 -7.88 6.22
N ILE A 5 -6.12 -7.48 5.53
CA ILE A 5 -6.03 -6.12 4.95
C ILE A 5 -7.15 -5.93 3.93
N ARG A 6 -7.93 -4.86 4.10
CA ARG A 6 -9.03 -4.46 3.22
C ARG A 6 -8.69 -3.15 2.53
N GLY A 7 -9.38 -2.83 1.44
CA GLY A 7 -9.19 -1.54 0.78
C GLY A 7 -9.52 -0.33 1.66
N SER A 8 -10.38 -0.53 2.67
CA SER A 8 -10.71 0.45 3.71
C SER A 8 -9.65 0.59 4.80
N THR A 9 -8.68 -0.33 4.89
CA THR A 9 -7.59 -0.23 5.86
C THR A 9 -6.78 1.02 5.57
N THR A 10 -6.56 1.82 6.61
CA THR A 10 -5.91 3.12 6.51
C THR A 10 -4.39 3.00 6.54
N ILE A 11 -3.69 4.03 6.05
CA ILE A 11 -2.22 4.08 6.05
C ILE A 11 -1.65 3.91 7.47
N VAL A 12 -2.23 4.56 8.48
CA VAL A 12 -1.82 4.42 9.89
C VAL A 12 -2.03 3.00 10.43
N GLU A 13 -3.12 2.34 10.07
CA GLU A 13 -3.36 0.96 10.50
C GLU A 13 -2.32 0.01 9.93
N LEU A 14 -1.93 0.20 8.66
CA LEU A 14 -0.85 -0.56 8.03
C LEU A 14 0.49 -0.34 8.76
N LEU A 15 0.86 0.92 9.02
CA LEU A 15 2.11 1.24 9.71
C LEU A 15 2.14 0.71 11.16
N ARG A 16 1.00 0.69 11.85
CA ARG A 16 0.89 0.09 13.20
C ARG A 16 0.97 -1.43 13.17
N ARG A 17 0.44 -2.07 12.12
CA ARG A 17 0.47 -3.53 11.95
C ARG A 17 1.89 -4.04 11.67
N TYR A 18 2.69 -3.26 10.95
CA TYR A 18 4.05 -3.62 10.53
C TYR A 18 5.09 -2.70 11.19
N PRO A 19 5.33 -2.86 12.50
CA PRO A 19 6.24 -1.98 13.25
C PRO A 19 7.72 -2.15 12.86
N GLY A 20 8.07 -3.23 12.14
CA GLY A 20 9.39 -3.43 11.54
C GLY A 20 9.68 -2.53 10.34
N GLY A 21 8.67 -1.78 9.89
CA GLY A 21 8.78 -0.83 8.77
C GLY A 21 8.52 -1.45 7.40
N GLU A 22 8.03 -2.69 7.34
CA GLU A 22 7.75 -3.42 6.10
C GLU A 22 6.74 -2.66 5.22
N ALA A 23 5.67 -2.15 5.84
CA ALA A 23 4.69 -1.30 5.15
C ALA A 23 5.31 0.03 4.68
N ALA A 24 6.16 0.66 5.49
CA ALA A 24 6.83 1.91 5.11
C ALA A 24 7.81 1.70 3.95
N ARG A 25 8.52 0.56 3.95
CA ARG A 25 9.40 0.15 2.87
C ARG A 25 8.62 -0.07 1.57
N LEU A 26 7.52 -0.83 1.62
CA LEU A 26 6.68 -1.02 0.43
C LEU A 26 6.15 0.32 -0.10
N MET A 27 5.69 1.22 0.77
CA MET A 27 5.29 2.58 0.35
C MET A 27 6.43 3.34 -0.34
N SER A 28 7.66 3.22 0.17
CA SER A 28 8.84 3.81 -0.46
C SER A 28 9.11 3.22 -1.84
N GLU A 29 9.02 1.90 -2.00
CA GLU A 29 9.18 1.20 -3.29
C GLU A 29 8.10 1.63 -4.30
N LEU A 30 6.88 1.90 -3.83
CA LEU A 30 5.80 2.45 -4.64
C LEU A 30 5.98 3.95 -4.95
N SER A 31 7.01 4.62 -4.43
CA SER A 31 7.22 6.08 -4.50
C SER A 31 6.08 6.89 -3.88
N TRP A 32 5.54 6.40 -2.76
CA TRP A 32 4.47 7.04 -2.02
C TRP A 32 5.03 7.79 -0.82
N ALA A 33 5.21 9.10 -0.96
CA ALA A 33 5.60 9.98 0.14
C ALA A 33 4.40 10.35 1.03
N CYS A 34 3.59 9.37 1.46
CA CYS A 34 2.29 9.62 2.12
C CYS A 34 2.37 10.51 3.36
N ALA A 35 3.47 10.48 4.12
CA ALA A 35 3.70 11.38 5.25
C ALA A 35 3.82 12.86 4.85
N HIS A 36 4.13 13.13 3.58
CA HIS A 36 4.32 14.47 3.00
C HIS A 36 3.25 14.81 1.94
N CYS A 37 2.40 13.87 1.55
CA CYS A 37 1.22 14.14 0.75
C CYS A 37 0.21 14.89 1.62
N GLY A 38 -0.39 15.98 1.13
CA GLY A 38 -1.32 16.86 1.87
C GLY A 38 -2.63 16.23 2.37
N GLY A 39 -2.69 14.91 2.55
CA GLY A 39 -3.78 14.13 3.11
C GLY A 39 -3.60 12.64 2.77
N ALA A 40 -3.81 11.67 3.65
CA ALA A 40 -4.06 11.73 5.07
C ALA A 40 -3.50 10.43 5.66
N PHE A 41 -2.80 10.51 6.79
CA PHE A 41 -2.35 9.34 7.55
C PHE A 41 -3.50 8.36 7.85
N HIS A 42 -4.74 8.86 7.86
CA HIS A 42 -5.99 8.14 8.05
C HIS A 42 -6.74 7.79 6.74
N GLU A 43 -6.14 8.00 5.57
CA GLU A 43 -6.77 7.68 4.29
C GLU A 43 -6.79 6.16 4.04
N PRO A 44 -7.89 5.60 3.49
CA PRO A 44 -7.94 4.22 3.02
C PRO A 44 -6.91 3.89 1.94
N LEU A 45 -6.31 2.69 2.00
CA LEU A 45 -5.27 2.22 1.09
C LEU A 45 -5.67 2.35 -0.40
N THR A 46 -6.89 1.97 -0.76
CA THR A 46 -7.33 2.06 -2.17
C THR A 46 -7.56 3.50 -2.63
N MET A 47 -7.82 4.44 -1.71
CA MET A 47 -7.92 5.86 -2.04
C MET A 47 -6.54 6.47 -2.23
N ALA A 48 -5.58 6.13 -1.36
CA ALA A 48 -4.18 6.49 -1.55
C ALA A 48 -3.66 5.98 -2.90
N ALA A 49 -3.99 4.73 -3.27
CA ALA A 49 -3.62 4.16 -4.57
C ALA A 49 -4.08 5.03 -5.74
N LYS A 50 -5.35 5.43 -5.74
CA LYS A 50 -5.91 6.31 -6.78
C LYS A 50 -5.22 7.68 -6.79
N ARG A 51 -4.97 8.29 -5.62
CA ARG A 51 -4.28 9.59 -5.52
C ARG A 51 -2.87 9.54 -6.12
N HIS A 52 -2.20 8.41 -5.99
CA HIS A 52 -0.90 8.14 -6.60
C HIS A 52 -0.99 7.56 -8.02
N ALA A 53 -2.18 7.59 -8.64
CA ALA A 53 -2.45 7.03 -9.96
C ALA A 53 -2.00 5.57 -10.13
N CYS A 54 -2.09 4.76 -9.08
CA CYS A 54 -1.77 3.33 -9.10
C CYS A 54 -3.05 2.48 -9.22
N ASP A 55 -2.92 1.23 -9.67
CA ASP A 55 -4.04 0.28 -9.64
C ASP A 55 -4.37 -0.15 -8.20
N PRO A 56 -5.58 0.16 -7.68
CA PRO A 56 -5.91 -0.14 -6.28
C PRO A 56 -5.94 -1.63 -5.94
N ARG A 57 -6.17 -2.51 -6.94
CA ARG A 57 -6.17 -3.96 -6.73
C ARG A 57 -4.76 -4.49 -6.56
N ALA A 58 -3.85 -4.16 -7.47
CA ALA A 58 -2.44 -4.54 -7.38
C ALA A 58 -1.79 -4.01 -6.09
N VAL A 59 -2.09 -2.77 -5.69
CA VAL A 59 -1.62 -2.23 -4.41
C VAL A 59 -2.16 -3.05 -3.23
N LEU A 60 -3.47 -3.32 -3.19
CA LEU A 60 -4.07 -4.09 -2.10
C LEU A 60 -3.47 -5.50 -1.99
N GLU A 61 -3.21 -6.15 -3.12
CA GLU A 61 -2.53 -7.44 -3.20
C GLU A 61 -1.10 -7.35 -2.66
N ALA A 62 -0.33 -6.32 -3.04
CA ALA A 62 1.03 -6.12 -2.53
C ALA A 62 1.07 -5.97 -1.00
N PHE A 63 0.16 -5.20 -0.41
CA PHE A 63 0.10 -5.05 1.05
C PHE A 63 -0.38 -6.32 1.75
N ARG A 64 -1.28 -7.09 1.16
CA ARG A 64 -1.71 -8.39 1.72
C ARG A 64 -0.57 -9.40 1.76
N SER A 65 0.29 -9.36 0.75
CA SER A 65 1.43 -10.27 0.65
C SER A 65 2.53 -9.98 1.70
N LEU A 66 2.43 -8.87 2.46
CA LEU A 66 3.28 -8.63 3.63
C LEU A 66 2.99 -9.62 4.77
N ASP A 67 1.82 -10.27 4.78
CA ASP A 67 1.50 -11.34 5.74
C ASP A 67 2.13 -12.69 5.32
N ASP A 68 2.65 -12.81 4.09
CA ASP A 68 3.31 -14.01 3.60
C ASP A 68 4.78 -14.06 4.05
N ALA A 69 5.33 -15.27 4.25
CA ALA A 69 6.69 -15.47 4.78
C ALA A 69 7.78 -14.84 3.90
N ASP A 70 7.57 -14.81 2.58
CA ASP A 70 8.51 -14.27 1.59
C ASP A 70 8.22 -12.80 1.23
N GLY A 71 7.11 -12.24 1.73
CA GLY A 71 6.65 -10.89 1.37
C GLY A 71 6.09 -10.79 -0.06
N PRO A 72 5.80 -9.57 -0.56
CA PRO A 72 5.31 -9.36 -1.91
C PRO A 72 6.36 -9.70 -2.98
N ASP A 73 5.94 -10.48 -3.97
CA ASP A 73 6.76 -10.78 -5.15
C ASP A 73 7.19 -9.48 -5.89
N PRO A 74 8.44 -9.40 -6.40
CA PRO A 74 8.93 -8.20 -7.08
C PRO A 74 8.10 -7.76 -8.30
N GLU A 75 7.49 -8.69 -9.05
CA GLU A 75 6.59 -8.35 -10.16
C GLU A 75 5.29 -7.72 -9.66
N LEU A 76 4.75 -8.21 -8.54
CA LEU A 76 3.59 -7.61 -7.91
C LEU A 76 3.88 -6.17 -7.44
N VAL A 77 5.06 -5.93 -6.85
CA VAL A 77 5.49 -4.57 -6.48
C VAL A 77 5.62 -3.68 -7.71
N ARG A 78 6.23 -4.16 -8.80
CA ARG A 78 6.32 -3.40 -10.08
C ARG A 78 4.95 -3.06 -10.65
N ARG A 79 4.01 -4.01 -10.62
CA ARG A 79 2.63 -3.78 -11.07
C ARG A 79 1.92 -2.75 -10.19
N ALA A 80 2.05 -2.86 -8.88
CA ALA A 80 1.49 -1.90 -7.93
C ALA A 80 2.11 -0.49 -8.07
N ALA A 81 3.39 -0.42 -8.45
CA ALA A 81 4.09 0.84 -8.72
C ALA A 81 3.73 1.45 -10.09
N THR A 82 3.16 0.67 -11.01
CA THR A 82 2.84 1.16 -12.35
C THR A 82 1.72 2.20 -12.29
N ARG A 83 1.96 3.36 -12.91
CA ARG A 83 0.95 4.43 -12.96
C ARG A 83 -0.05 4.15 -14.07
N VAL A 84 -1.32 4.03 -13.69
CA VAL A 84 -2.43 3.90 -14.61
C VAL A 84 -2.88 5.30 -15.02
N ARG A 85 -3.03 5.53 -16.33
CA ARG A 85 -3.75 6.73 -16.80
C ARG A 85 -5.16 6.65 -16.21
N GLN A 86 -5.56 7.66 -15.46
CA GLN A 86 -6.96 7.80 -15.11
C GLN A 86 -7.71 8.15 -16.40
N ALA A 87 -8.69 7.32 -16.74
CA ALA A 87 -9.60 7.56 -17.86
C ALA A 87 -10.60 8.67 -17.49
#